data_AF-A0A0S7XK68-F1
#
_entry.id   AF-A0A0S7XK68-F1
#
_cell.length_a   1.000
_cell.length_b   1.000
_cell.length_c   1.000
_cell.angle_alpha   90.00
_cell.angle_beta   90.00
_cell.angle_gamma   90.00
#
_symmetry.space_group_name_H-M   'P 1'
#
loop_
_entity.id
_entity.type
_entity.pdbx_description
1 polymer ?
#
loop_
_entity_poly.entity_id
_entity_poly.type
_entity_poly.pdbx_seq_one_letter_code
_entity_poly.pdbx_strand_id
1 'polypeptide(L)'
;MLPLRPRRSRERPGGFSPGRTLFAILFLATLIGLIIKAFSRDRCLKDFNKYPVALVLTDNESACGRCSLHSTGLELLYDKVTEKEGHPEASFLLYKSEYDRIFTARRYHSTLTEEMKKARQRILEKTYHPRFFRRLKRRIRNLFSSVKDAILEAFNMAFGQMKTRYGQDAALKSQDKYLRRIGTEAISSAATSYDALLERQIGSKVVVEVTTPDKSKIFFTGVFKEYTARFLEIMDVETKEDFSIDYSLSGEKSESGLRLSFTEGRLAVSNDNPFSVHIRELIQKIPPVPGEQEGAEPKEVSREMHIELEPGERAELELSPEATSLSIKAFSQRICDIIFPRATAIVRHRSEFKEGLGLKDFLPKF
;
A
#
# COMPACT_ATOMS: atom_id res chain seq x y z
N MET A 1 41.66 41.68 -73.17
CA MET A 1 41.22 40.40 -72.58
C MET A 1 41.75 40.31 -71.16
N LEU A 2 40.88 40.47 -70.15
CA LEU A 2 41.20 40.29 -68.73
C LEU A 2 40.61 38.95 -68.27
N PRO A 3 41.35 38.11 -67.53
CA PRO A 3 40.81 36.81 -67.09
C PRO A 3 39.85 37.02 -65.91
N LEU A 4 38.66 36.44 -66.04
CA LEU A 4 37.64 36.41 -64.99
C LEU A 4 38.14 35.58 -63.80
N ARG A 5 38.21 36.20 -62.61
CA ARG A 5 38.46 35.50 -61.35
C ARG A 5 37.33 34.50 -61.03
N PRO A 6 37.62 33.32 -60.49
CA PRO A 6 36.59 32.38 -60.07
C PRO A 6 35.82 32.93 -58.86
N ARG A 7 34.48 32.90 -58.96
CA ARG A 7 33.57 33.20 -57.85
C ARG A 7 33.85 32.21 -56.70
N ARG A 8 34.32 32.72 -55.56
CA ARG A 8 34.30 31.98 -54.29
C ARG A 8 32.87 31.58 -53.97
N SER A 9 32.61 30.28 -53.92
CA SER A 9 31.39 29.71 -53.35
C SER A 9 31.31 30.13 -51.88
N ARG A 10 30.30 30.94 -51.54
CA ARG A 10 29.89 31.16 -50.15
C ARG A 10 29.43 29.83 -49.58
N GLU A 11 30.25 29.22 -48.71
CA GLU A 11 29.78 28.20 -47.79
C GLU A 11 28.65 28.82 -46.95
N ARG A 12 27.45 28.23 -47.05
CA ARG A 12 26.34 28.60 -46.18
C ARG A 12 26.69 28.13 -44.76
N PRO A 13 26.55 28.97 -43.72
CA PRO A 13 26.77 28.54 -42.35
C PRO A 13 25.85 27.36 -42.04
N GLY A 14 26.41 26.34 -41.37
CA GLY A 14 25.82 25.03 -41.13
C GLY A 14 24.34 25.10 -40.78
N GLY A 15 23.50 24.67 -41.72
CA GLY A 15 22.07 24.57 -41.53
C GLY A 15 21.76 23.68 -40.33
N PHE A 16 20.96 24.22 -39.41
CA PHE A 16 20.37 23.50 -38.28
C PHE A 16 19.68 22.25 -38.82
N SER A 17 20.30 21.07 -38.66
CA SER A 17 19.71 19.84 -39.17
C SER A 17 18.62 19.38 -38.19
N PRO A 18 17.33 19.43 -38.56
CA PRO A 18 16.22 19.13 -37.65
C PRO A 18 16.35 17.74 -37.00
N GLY A 19 17.03 16.80 -37.67
CA GLY A 19 17.36 15.50 -37.11
C GLY A 19 18.26 15.54 -35.87
N ARG A 20 19.31 16.38 -35.83
CA ARG A 20 20.24 16.41 -34.68
C ARG A 20 19.58 16.95 -33.42
N THR A 21 18.74 17.97 -33.55
CA THR A 21 18.00 18.57 -32.43
C THR A 21 16.97 17.61 -31.87
N LEU A 22 16.24 16.90 -32.74
CA LEU A 22 15.29 15.87 -32.34
C LEU A 22 15.99 14.72 -31.60
N PHE A 23 17.08 14.17 -32.15
CA PHE A 23 17.83 13.11 -31.47
C PHE A 23 18.39 13.55 -30.11
N ALA A 24 18.87 14.79 -30.00
CA ALA A 24 19.32 15.35 -28.73
C ALA A 24 18.19 15.45 -27.69
N ILE A 25 16.99 15.90 -28.10
CA ILE A 25 15.81 15.96 -27.24
C ILE A 25 15.39 14.55 -26.77
N LEU A 26 15.38 13.56 -27.68
CA LEU A 26 15.03 12.18 -27.36
C LEU A 26 16.02 11.54 -26.40
N PHE A 27 17.32 11.73 -26.64
CA PHE A 27 18.38 11.24 -25.77
C PHE A 27 18.33 11.90 -24.39
N LEU A 28 18.08 13.21 -24.33
CA LEU A 28 17.92 13.92 -23.06
C LEU A 28 16.69 13.44 -22.30
N ALA A 29 15.57 13.20 -23.00
CA ALA A 29 14.35 12.68 -22.40
C ALA A 29 14.53 11.25 -21.82
N THR A 30 15.23 10.36 -22.53
CA THR A 30 15.51 9.00 -22.01
C THR A 30 16.48 9.02 -20.83
N LEU A 31 17.51 9.87 -20.87
CA LEU A 31 18.45 10.05 -19.76
C LEU A 31 17.73 10.57 -18.50
N ILE A 32 16.90 11.60 -18.66
CA ILE A 32 16.05 12.14 -17.58
C ILE A 32 15.11 11.04 -17.06
N GLY A 33 14.50 10.25 -17.94
CA GLY A 33 13.63 9.13 -17.55
C GLY A 33 14.37 8.08 -16.70
N LEU A 34 15.61 7.74 -17.07
CA LEU A 34 16.42 6.76 -16.35
C LEU A 34 16.84 7.28 -14.97
N ILE A 35 17.20 8.57 -14.87
CA ILE A 35 17.50 9.23 -13.60
C ILE A 35 16.25 9.27 -12.70
N ILE A 36 15.10 9.70 -13.23
CA ILE A 36 13.83 9.70 -12.49
C ILE A 36 13.51 8.29 -11.98
N LYS A 37 13.70 7.25 -12.81
CA LYS A 37 13.46 5.85 -12.43
C LYS A 37 14.36 5.40 -11.29
N ALA A 38 15.65 5.72 -11.34
CA ALA A 38 16.63 5.34 -10.32
C ALA A 38 16.29 5.91 -8.93
N PHE A 39 15.67 7.09 -8.88
CA PHE A 39 15.25 7.73 -7.63
C PHE A 39 13.75 7.59 -7.35
N SER A 40 12.98 6.95 -8.24
CA SER A 40 11.54 6.82 -8.09
C SER A 40 11.21 5.84 -6.96
N ARG A 41 10.46 6.36 -5.99
CA ARG A 41 9.83 5.57 -4.93
C ARG A 41 8.36 5.42 -5.26
N ASP A 42 7.75 4.32 -4.85
CA ASP A 42 6.30 4.13 -5.04
C ASP A 42 5.54 5.24 -4.28
N ARG A 43 4.53 5.84 -4.93
CA ARG A 43 3.81 7.00 -4.38
C ARG A 43 2.96 6.63 -3.18
N CYS A 44 2.30 5.47 -3.19
CA CYS A 44 1.49 5.04 -2.05
C CYS A 44 2.39 4.80 -0.85
N LEU A 45 3.48 4.02 -1.03
CA LEU A 45 4.43 3.74 0.05
C LEU A 45 5.13 5.00 0.56
N LYS A 46 5.33 6.02 -0.29
CA LYS A 46 5.97 7.28 0.11
C LYS A 46 5.22 8.00 1.22
N ASP A 47 3.89 7.85 1.27
CA ASP A 47 3.06 8.51 2.27
C ASP A 47 3.12 7.81 3.64
N PHE A 48 3.71 6.62 3.69
CA PHE A 48 4.00 5.84 4.90
C PHE A 48 5.45 6.05 5.39
N ASN A 49 6.31 6.69 4.59
CA ASN A 49 7.69 6.97 4.95
C ASN A 49 7.77 7.85 6.21
N LYS A 50 8.62 7.44 7.15
CA LYS A 50 8.82 7.99 8.51
C LYS A 50 7.68 7.73 9.50
N TYR A 51 6.63 7.00 9.11
CA TYR A 51 5.56 6.64 10.03
C TYR A 51 5.78 5.25 10.64
N PRO A 52 5.26 4.98 11.85
CA PRO A 52 5.08 3.62 12.35
C PRO A 52 4.13 2.86 11.40
N VAL A 53 4.58 1.71 10.93
CA VAL A 53 3.86 0.87 9.98
C VAL A 53 3.93 -0.57 10.47
N ALA A 54 2.78 -1.24 10.45
CA ALA A 54 2.67 -2.68 10.54
C ALA A 54 2.55 -3.25 9.12
N LEU A 55 3.53 -4.03 8.71
CA LEU A 55 3.55 -4.71 7.43
C LEU A 55 3.14 -6.16 7.65
N VAL A 56 2.10 -6.59 6.93
CA VAL A 56 1.64 -7.98 6.91
C VAL A 56 1.99 -8.54 5.54
N LEU A 57 2.68 -9.68 5.54
CA LEU A 57 3.09 -10.40 4.34
C LEU A 57 2.08 -11.51 3.98
N THR A 58 2.18 -12.04 2.77
CA THR A 58 1.26 -13.06 2.23
C THR A 58 1.43 -14.44 2.88
N ASP A 59 2.57 -14.68 3.52
CA ASP A 59 2.92 -15.89 4.29
C ASP A 59 2.50 -15.80 5.76
N ASN A 60 1.65 -14.83 6.12
CA ASN A 60 1.24 -14.48 7.48
C ASN A 60 2.36 -13.99 8.40
N GLU A 61 3.57 -13.79 7.89
CA GLU A 61 4.59 -13.06 8.63
C GLU A 61 4.18 -11.58 8.76
N SER A 62 4.58 -10.97 9.87
CA SER A 62 4.39 -9.54 10.07
C SER A 62 5.63 -8.89 10.68
N ALA A 63 5.84 -7.63 10.32
CA ALA A 63 6.91 -6.80 10.85
C ALA A 63 6.36 -5.40 11.16
N CYS A 64 6.72 -4.87 12.32
CA CYS A 64 6.26 -3.56 12.78
C CYS A 64 7.46 -2.67 13.03
N GLY A 65 7.43 -1.43 12.55
CA GLY A 65 8.51 -0.47 12.81
C GLY A 65 8.29 0.86 12.12
N ARG A 66 9.24 1.78 12.31
CA ARG A 66 9.24 3.06 11.59
C ARG A 66 9.72 2.84 10.16
N CYS A 67 8.84 3.10 9.20
CA CYS A 67 9.13 2.88 7.78
C CYS A 67 10.15 3.88 7.25
N SER A 68 11.22 3.39 6.64
CA SER A 68 12.17 4.14 5.83
C SER A 68 12.11 3.63 4.38
N LEU A 69 11.57 4.44 3.48
CA LEU A 69 11.40 4.07 2.08
C LEU A 69 12.60 4.51 1.25
N HIS A 70 13.24 3.57 0.57
CA HIS A 70 14.35 3.77 -0.35
C HIS A 70 13.91 3.54 -1.81
N SER A 71 14.79 3.77 -2.79
CA SER A 71 14.49 3.48 -4.20
C SER A 71 14.50 1.98 -4.52
N THR A 72 15.27 1.19 -3.76
CA THR A 72 15.48 -0.25 -3.92
C THR A 72 14.53 -1.11 -3.06
N GLY A 73 13.84 -0.52 -2.09
CA GLY A 73 13.00 -1.25 -1.14
C GLY A 73 12.55 -0.35 0.01
N LEU A 74 12.04 -0.97 1.07
CA LEU A 74 11.73 -0.32 2.34
C LEU A 74 12.43 -1.04 3.49
N GLU A 75 12.65 -0.28 4.56
CA GLU A 75 13.16 -0.78 5.84
C GLU A 75 12.16 -0.42 6.93
N LEU A 76 11.86 -1.35 7.85
CA LEU A 76 11.13 -1.05 9.08
C LEU A 76 12.12 -1.07 10.23
N LEU A 77 12.37 0.11 10.80
CA LEU A 77 13.26 0.26 11.95
C LEU A 77 12.49 -0.10 13.23
N TYR A 78 13.01 -1.05 14.01
CA TYR A 78 12.40 -1.41 15.28
C TYR A 78 12.71 -0.37 16.36
N ASP A 79 11.79 -0.18 17.31
CA ASP A 79 12.04 0.71 18.45
C ASP A 79 13.06 0.12 19.44
N LYS A 80 13.20 -1.21 19.45
CA LYS A 80 14.16 -1.96 20.27
C LYS A 80 14.72 -3.13 19.47
N VAL A 81 15.96 -3.52 19.75
CA VAL A 81 16.55 -4.74 19.20
C VAL A 81 15.70 -5.92 19.65
N THR A 82 15.25 -6.72 18.69
CA THR A 82 14.43 -7.90 18.90
C THR A 82 15.30 -9.13 18.67
N GLU A 83 15.18 -10.14 19.51
CA GLU A 83 15.89 -11.40 19.30
C GLU A 83 14.95 -12.37 18.57
N LYS A 84 15.31 -12.71 17.34
CA LYS A 84 14.54 -13.63 16.49
C LYS A 84 15.49 -14.69 15.98
N GLU A 85 15.08 -15.96 16.06
CA GLU A 85 15.90 -17.10 15.59
C GLU A 85 17.35 -17.09 16.11
N GLY A 86 17.56 -16.68 17.37
CA GLY A 86 18.86 -16.66 18.02
C GLY A 86 19.84 -15.57 17.56
N HIS A 87 19.36 -14.55 16.85
CA HIS A 87 20.17 -13.37 16.51
C HIS A 87 19.44 -12.05 16.77
N PRO A 88 20.18 -10.99 17.14
CA PRO A 88 19.60 -9.67 17.34
C PRO A 88 19.27 -9.00 16.00
N GLU A 89 18.01 -8.62 15.82
CA GLU A 89 17.50 -7.85 14.70
C GLU A 89 17.16 -6.43 15.14
N ALA A 90 17.63 -5.42 14.40
CA ALA A 90 17.31 -4.00 14.64
C ALA A 90 16.31 -3.43 13.62
N SER A 91 16.13 -4.12 12.49
CA SER A 91 15.27 -3.69 11.40
C SER A 91 14.86 -4.85 10.50
N PHE A 92 13.81 -4.62 9.72
CA PHE A 92 13.33 -5.53 8.68
C PHE A 92 13.48 -4.88 7.30
N LEU A 93 14.16 -5.54 6.36
CA LEU A 93 14.34 -5.06 5.00
C LEU A 93 13.43 -5.81 4.04
N LEU A 94 12.71 -5.07 3.18
CA LEU A 94 11.92 -5.63 2.09
C LEU A 94 12.34 -4.99 0.77
N TYR A 95 12.93 -5.78 -0.13
CA TYR A 95 13.34 -5.29 -1.42
C TYR A 95 12.14 -5.07 -2.35
N LYS A 96 12.29 -4.17 -3.32
CA LYS A 96 11.24 -3.84 -4.29
C LYS A 96 10.79 -5.04 -5.13
N SER A 97 11.69 -6.00 -5.37
CA SER A 97 11.38 -7.27 -6.03
C SER A 97 10.45 -8.16 -5.19
N GLU A 98 10.39 -7.95 -3.88
CA GLU A 98 9.58 -8.70 -2.94
C GLU A 98 8.27 -8.00 -2.58
N TYR A 99 7.96 -6.85 -3.21
CA TYR A 99 6.73 -6.11 -2.92
C TYR A 99 5.45 -6.90 -3.22
N ASP A 100 5.53 -7.98 -4.00
CA ASP A 100 4.40 -8.90 -4.22
C ASP A 100 4.10 -9.78 -3.00
N ARG A 101 5.04 -9.88 -2.03
CA ARG A 101 4.82 -10.50 -0.72
C ARG A 101 4.03 -9.64 0.24
N ILE A 102 3.85 -8.33 -0.04
CA ILE A 102 3.06 -7.47 0.83
C ILE A 102 1.61 -7.89 0.72
N PHE A 103 0.97 -8.23 1.83
CA PHE A 103 -0.49 -8.38 1.89
C PHE A 103 -1.15 -7.05 2.24
N THR A 104 -0.69 -6.39 3.31
CA THR A 104 -1.10 -5.02 3.67
C THR A 104 0.04 -4.27 4.33
N ALA A 105 0.13 -2.96 4.13
CA ALA A 105 0.89 -2.08 5.03
C ALA A 105 -0.10 -1.16 5.74
N ARG A 106 -0.08 -1.16 7.07
CA ARG A 106 -1.06 -0.47 7.93
C ARG A 106 -0.38 0.58 8.78
N ARG A 107 -0.97 1.77 8.85
CA ARG A 107 -0.57 2.85 9.75
C ARG A 107 -1.73 3.14 10.70
N TYR A 108 -1.65 2.60 11.91
CA TYR A 108 -2.67 2.77 12.94
C TYR A 108 -2.66 4.19 13.52
N HIS A 109 -3.82 4.76 13.77
CA HIS A 109 -3.93 6.10 14.36
C HIS A 109 -3.41 6.14 15.80
N SER A 110 -3.58 5.02 16.52
CA SER A 110 -3.17 4.88 17.92
C SER A 110 -1.65 4.91 18.10
N THR A 111 -0.86 4.66 17.05
CA THR A 111 0.62 4.66 17.11
C THR A 111 1.22 5.99 16.66
N LEU A 112 0.40 6.96 16.23
CA LEU A 112 0.87 8.25 15.75
C LEU A 112 1.07 9.23 16.90
N THR A 113 2.17 10.00 16.84
CA THR A 113 2.33 11.18 17.69
C THR A 113 1.34 12.28 17.27
N GLU A 114 1.07 13.24 18.15
CA GLU A 114 0.15 14.35 17.84
C GLU A 114 0.57 15.18 16.63
N GLU A 115 1.88 15.36 16.41
CA GLU A 115 2.39 16.03 15.21
C GLU A 115 2.07 15.24 13.94
N MET A 116 2.23 13.92 14.00
CA MET A 116 1.94 13.01 12.89
C MET A 116 0.44 12.95 12.60
N LYS A 117 -0.42 12.93 13.64
CA LYS A 117 -1.88 13.03 13.49
C LYS A 117 -2.28 14.33 12.80
N LYS A 118 -1.73 15.48 13.22
CA LYS A 118 -1.99 16.78 12.58
C LYS A 118 -1.52 16.82 11.12
N ALA A 119 -0.34 16.28 10.83
CA ALA A 119 0.18 16.20 9.46
C ALA A 119 -0.70 15.32 8.57
N ARG A 120 -1.13 14.16 9.08
CA ARG A 120 -2.06 13.24 8.43
C ARG A 120 -3.41 13.92 8.17
N GLN A 121 -3.98 14.62 9.14
CA GLN A 121 -5.28 15.29 9.00
C GLN A 121 -5.28 16.30 7.85
N ARG A 122 -4.21 17.11 7.74
CA ARG A 122 -4.03 18.03 6.60
C ARG A 122 -3.93 17.31 5.26
N ILE A 123 -3.41 16.08 5.22
CA ILE A 123 -3.36 15.26 4.01
C ILE A 123 -4.77 14.76 3.68
N LEU A 124 -5.50 14.25 4.66
CA LEU A 124 -6.87 13.76 4.53
C LEU A 124 -7.81 14.85 3.99
N GLU A 125 -7.81 16.05 4.58
CA GLU A 125 -8.60 17.20 4.11
C GLU A 125 -8.29 17.56 2.64
N LYS A 126 -7.00 17.54 2.27
CA LYS A 126 -6.57 17.79 0.89
C LYS A 126 -6.91 16.66 -0.07
N THR A 127 -7.18 15.46 0.43
CA THR A 127 -7.60 14.30 -0.34
C THR A 127 -9.09 14.39 -0.65
N TYR A 128 -9.92 14.78 0.32
CA TYR A 128 -11.34 15.08 0.11
C TYR A 128 -11.56 16.26 -0.85
N HIS A 129 -10.69 17.27 -0.81
CA HIS A 129 -10.81 18.48 -1.64
C HIS A 129 -9.61 18.71 -2.56
N PRO A 130 -9.42 17.87 -3.62
CA PRO A 130 -8.25 17.97 -4.47
C PRO A 130 -8.31 19.22 -5.36
N ARG A 131 -7.35 20.14 -5.17
CA ARG A 131 -7.21 21.40 -5.95
C ARG A 131 -6.95 21.15 -7.44
N PHE A 132 -7.40 22.09 -8.29
CA PHE A 132 -7.31 22.05 -9.76
C PHE A 132 -5.91 21.70 -10.29
N PHE A 133 -4.85 22.33 -9.78
CA PHE A 133 -3.46 22.07 -10.21
C PHE A 133 -2.96 20.66 -9.85
N ARG A 134 -3.50 20.04 -8.78
CA ARG A 134 -3.18 18.64 -8.43
C ARG A 134 -3.77 17.69 -9.46
N ARG A 135 -4.99 17.97 -9.93
CA ARG A 135 -5.67 17.25 -11.01
C ARG A 135 -4.93 17.42 -12.34
N LEU A 136 -4.50 18.64 -12.68
CA LEU A 136 -3.75 18.93 -13.91
C LEU A 136 -2.38 18.25 -13.94
N LYS A 137 -1.60 18.31 -12.85
CA LYS A 137 -0.29 17.64 -12.74
C LYS A 137 -0.39 16.12 -12.84
N ARG A 138 -1.51 15.52 -12.40
CA ARG A 138 -1.79 14.09 -12.59
C ARG A 138 -2.15 13.77 -14.05
N ARG A 139 -2.99 14.57 -14.71
CA ARG A 139 -3.31 14.43 -16.15
C ARG A 139 -2.07 14.52 -17.05
N ILE A 140 -1.20 15.52 -16.82
CA ILE A 140 0.04 15.70 -17.60
C ILE A 140 0.99 14.51 -17.44
N ARG A 141 1.06 13.91 -16.24
CA ARG A 141 1.91 12.74 -16.00
C ARG A 141 1.45 11.49 -16.73
N ASN A 142 0.13 11.34 -16.91
CA ASN A 142 -0.47 10.19 -17.58
C ASN A 142 -0.44 10.32 -19.12
N LEU A 143 -0.27 11.54 -19.65
CA LEU A 143 -0.09 11.82 -21.08
C LEU A 143 1.30 11.44 -21.62
N PHE A 144 2.25 11.06 -20.75
CA PHE A 144 3.58 10.60 -21.19
C PHE A 144 3.56 9.27 -21.96
N SER A 145 2.42 8.55 -22.01
CA SER A 145 2.24 7.42 -22.93
C SER A 145 2.16 7.87 -24.40
N SER A 146 1.51 9.00 -24.69
CA SER A 146 1.41 9.54 -26.06
C SER A 146 2.71 10.14 -26.56
N VAL A 147 3.58 10.61 -25.65
CA VAL A 147 4.93 11.05 -26.00
C VAL A 147 5.76 9.87 -26.52
N LYS A 148 5.63 8.66 -25.94
CA LYS A 148 6.31 7.45 -26.41
C LYS A 148 5.95 7.12 -27.87
N ASP A 149 4.68 7.25 -28.24
CA ASP A 149 4.22 6.95 -29.60
C ASP A 149 4.77 7.97 -30.60
N ALA A 150 4.79 9.26 -30.24
CA ALA A 150 5.42 10.30 -31.04
C ALA A 150 6.96 10.10 -31.16
N ILE A 151 7.61 9.58 -30.11
CA ILE A 151 9.02 9.21 -30.15
C ILE A 151 9.25 8.05 -31.12
N LEU A 152 8.42 6.99 -31.07
CA LEU A 152 8.51 5.84 -31.98
C LEU A 152 8.26 6.24 -33.44
N GLU A 153 7.29 7.11 -33.68
CA GLU A 153 6.99 7.65 -35.01
C GLU A 153 8.12 8.53 -35.54
N ALA A 154 8.68 9.40 -34.70
CA ALA A 154 9.84 10.22 -35.04
C ALA A 154 11.10 9.39 -35.32
N PHE A 155 11.30 8.28 -34.58
CA PHE A 155 12.35 7.30 -34.86
C PHE A 155 12.12 6.59 -36.20
N ASN A 156 10.91 6.10 -36.46
CA ASN A 156 10.57 5.44 -37.73
C ASN A 156 10.78 6.39 -38.93
N MET A 157 10.43 7.66 -38.78
CA MET A 157 10.66 8.69 -39.81
C MET A 157 12.16 8.98 -40.01
N ALA A 158 12.94 9.07 -38.94
CA ALA A 158 14.40 9.28 -39.02
C ALA A 158 15.13 8.07 -39.63
N PHE A 159 14.68 6.85 -39.34
CA PHE A 159 15.24 5.62 -39.93
C PHE A 159 14.79 5.40 -41.39
N GLY A 160 13.57 5.83 -41.76
CA GLY A 160 13.13 5.87 -43.15
C GLY A 160 14.06 6.70 -44.04
N GLN A 161 14.54 7.84 -43.52
CA GLN A 161 15.52 8.69 -44.21
C GLN A 161 16.94 8.09 -44.27
N MET A 162 17.31 7.24 -43.30
CA MET A 162 18.60 6.52 -43.30
C MET A 162 18.62 5.33 -44.28
N LYS A 163 17.49 4.61 -44.45
CA LYS A 163 17.36 3.54 -45.47
C LYS A 163 17.61 4.06 -46.89
N THR A 164 17.19 5.30 -47.18
CA THR A 164 17.48 5.98 -48.45
C THR A 164 18.93 6.43 -48.63
N ARG A 165 19.77 6.46 -47.58
CA ARG A 165 21.14 6.99 -47.64
C ARG A 165 22.26 5.96 -47.48
N TYR A 166 22.02 4.83 -46.81
CA TYR A 166 23.10 3.87 -46.43
C TYR A 166 22.87 2.41 -46.83
N GLY A 167 21.81 2.11 -47.61
CA GLY A 167 21.53 0.75 -48.10
C GLY A 167 20.87 -0.15 -47.05
N GLN A 168 20.11 -1.15 -47.53
CA GLN A 168 19.21 -1.99 -46.73
C GLN A 168 19.92 -2.81 -45.62
N ASP A 169 21.17 -3.24 -45.83
CA ASP A 169 21.84 -4.22 -44.96
C ASP A 169 22.31 -3.66 -43.60
N ALA A 170 22.75 -2.40 -43.54
CA ALA A 170 23.16 -1.76 -42.28
C ALA A 170 21.95 -1.40 -41.39
N ALA A 171 20.81 -1.08 -42.02
CA ALA A 171 19.58 -0.72 -41.32
C ALA A 171 18.92 -1.93 -40.64
N LEU A 172 18.96 -3.12 -41.26
CA LEU A 172 18.31 -4.34 -40.76
C LEU A 172 18.96 -4.89 -39.47
N LYS A 173 20.29 -4.91 -39.39
CA LYS A 173 21.01 -5.38 -38.17
C LYS A 173 20.80 -4.46 -36.95
N SER A 174 20.57 -3.16 -37.19
CA SER A 174 20.27 -2.19 -36.12
C SER A 174 18.84 -2.30 -35.61
N GLN A 175 17.90 -2.73 -36.47
CA GLN A 175 16.49 -2.92 -36.14
C GLN A 175 16.30 -4.05 -35.12
N ASP A 176 16.87 -5.24 -35.36
CA ASP A 176 16.60 -6.42 -34.52
C ASP A 176 17.14 -6.31 -33.10
N LYS A 177 18.35 -5.77 -32.93
CA LYS A 177 18.99 -5.66 -31.60
C LYS A 177 18.32 -4.58 -30.75
N TYR A 178 17.87 -3.49 -31.37
CA TYR A 178 17.25 -2.36 -30.69
C TYR A 178 15.75 -2.57 -30.43
N LEU A 179 15.01 -3.13 -31.40
CA LEU A 179 13.61 -3.50 -31.23
C LEU A 179 13.42 -4.59 -30.18
N ARG A 180 14.35 -5.56 -30.08
CA ARG A 180 14.32 -6.54 -28.99
C ARG A 180 14.58 -5.87 -27.64
N ARG A 181 15.55 -4.96 -27.53
CA ARG A 181 15.88 -4.27 -26.27
C ARG A 181 14.78 -3.32 -25.80
N ILE A 182 14.18 -2.56 -26.71
CA ILE A 182 12.96 -1.77 -26.44
C ILE A 182 11.77 -2.68 -26.16
N GLY A 183 11.60 -3.79 -26.88
CA GLY A 183 10.51 -4.74 -26.68
C GLY A 183 10.53 -5.31 -25.26
N THR A 184 11.66 -5.84 -24.80
CA THR A 184 11.75 -6.45 -23.46
C THR A 184 11.70 -5.41 -22.33
N GLU A 185 12.27 -4.21 -22.53
CA GLU A 185 12.21 -3.14 -21.53
C GLU A 185 10.86 -2.41 -21.52
N ALA A 186 10.19 -2.23 -22.68
CA ALA A 186 8.91 -1.52 -22.77
C ALA A 186 7.69 -2.38 -22.44
N ILE A 187 7.75 -3.70 -22.60
CA ILE A 187 6.67 -4.63 -22.21
C ILE A 187 6.61 -4.79 -20.68
N SER A 188 7.74 -4.61 -19.98
CA SER A 188 7.80 -4.70 -18.50
C SER A 188 7.58 -3.36 -17.78
N SER A 189 7.57 -2.22 -18.47
CA SER A 189 7.73 -0.89 -17.82
C SER A 189 6.65 0.16 -18.10
N ALA A 190 5.53 -0.18 -18.75
CA ALA A 190 4.43 0.76 -18.94
C ALA A 190 3.04 0.10 -19.00
N ALA A 191 2.73 -0.80 -18.07
CA ALA A 191 1.33 -1.00 -17.70
C ALA A 191 0.86 0.33 -17.09
N THR A 192 0.10 1.10 -17.86
CA THR A 192 -0.41 2.43 -17.52
C THR A 192 -0.96 2.42 -16.10
N SER A 193 -0.27 3.11 -15.18
CA SER A 193 -0.79 3.32 -13.83
C SER A 193 -2.02 4.24 -13.81
N TYR A 194 -2.49 4.73 -14.96
CA TYR A 194 -3.71 5.52 -15.04
C TYR A 194 -4.91 4.59 -15.25
N ASP A 195 -5.86 4.70 -14.35
CA ASP A 195 -7.14 4.02 -14.40
C ASP A 195 -8.22 5.08 -14.23
N ALA A 196 -9.00 5.32 -15.28
CA ALA A 196 -9.99 6.39 -15.31
C ALA A 196 -11.10 6.17 -14.28
N LEU A 197 -11.41 4.92 -13.92
CA LEU A 197 -12.39 4.60 -12.89
C LEU A 197 -11.82 4.95 -11.52
N LEU A 198 -10.60 4.50 -11.22
CA LEU A 198 -9.94 4.82 -9.95
C LEU A 198 -9.71 6.33 -9.79
N GLU A 199 -9.26 7.03 -10.83
CA GLU A 199 -9.01 8.48 -10.74
C GLU A 199 -10.27 9.26 -10.32
N ARG A 200 -11.46 8.83 -10.76
CA ARG A 200 -12.74 9.45 -10.38
C ARG A 200 -13.13 9.19 -8.93
N GLN A 201 -12.65 8.11 -8.32
CA GLN A 201 -12.98 7.74 -6.94
C GLN A 201 -12.04 8.36 -5.90
N ILE A 202 -10.92 8.95 -6.31
CA ILE A 202 -10.01 9.61 -5.36
C ILE A 202 -10.74 10.71 -4.58
N GLY A 203 -10.61 10.68 -3.26
CA GLY A 203 -11.26 11.58 -2.31
C GLY A 203 -12.66 11.17 -1.90
N SER A 204 -13.19 10.05 -2.40
CA SER A 204 -14.50 9.52 -2.00
C SER A 204 -14.35 8.36 -1.01
N LYS A 205 -15.33 8.17 -0.13
CA LYS A 205 -15.45 6.93 0.64
C LYS A 205 -15.80 5.77 -0.29
N VAL A 206 -15.03 4.69 -0.23
CA VAL A 206 -15.14 3.50 -1.07
C VAL A 206 -15.17 2.21 -0.26
N VAL A 207 -15.68 1.15 -0.88
CA VAL A 207 -15.54 -0.22 -0.40
C VAL A 207 -14.52 -0.95 -1.28
N VAL A 208 -13.49 -1.49 -0.64
CA VAL A 208 -12.41 -2.26 -1.26
C VAL A 208 -12.61 -3.74 -0.94
N GLU A 209 -12.74 -4.55 -1.97
CA GLU A 209 -12.70 -6.01 -1.87
C GLU A 209 -11.24 -6.46 -1.92
N VAL A 210 -10.82 -7.24 -0.93
CA VAL A 210 -9.49 -7.80 -0.80
C VAL A 210 -9.59 -9.31 -0.79
N THR A 211 -8.88 -9.96 -1.69
CA THR A 211 -8.72 -11.41 -1.73
C THR A 211 -7.55 -11.80 -0.82
N THR A 212 -7.84 -12.60 0.19
CA THR A 212 -6.83 -13.13 1.12
C THR A 212 -6.03 -14.29 0.50
N PRO A 213 -4.93 -14.72 1.13
CA PRO A 213 -4.17 -15.90 0.67
C PRO A 213 -5.01 -17.19 0.59
N ASP A 214 -5.99 -17.37 1.48
CA ASP A 214 -6.96 -18.48 1.48
C ASP A 214 -8.10 -18.31 0.46
N LYS A 215 -8.04 -17.26 -0.38
CA LYS A 215 -9.03 -16.91 -1.43
C LYS A 215 -10.39 -16.47 -0.89
N SER A 216 -10.51 -16.22 0.42
CA SER A 216 -11.69 -15.56 0.97
C SER A 216 -11.68 -14.07 0.61
N LYS A 217 -12.87 -13.45 0.64
CA LYS A 217 -13.06 -12.04 0.29
C LYS A 217 -13.39 -11.26 1.54
N ILE A 218 -12.57 -10.26 1.82
CA ILE A 218 -12.78 -9.32 2.92
C ILE A 218 -13.05 -7.93 2.34
N PHE A 219 -13.93 -7.19 2.98
CA PHE A 219 -14.30 -5.84 2.56
C PHE A 219 -13.81 -4.81 3.56
N PHE A 220 -13.13 -3.79 3.05
CA PHE A 220 -12.69 -2.63 3.82
C PHE A 220 -13.41 -1.38 3.34
N THR A 221 -13.81 -0.52 4.25
CA THR A 221 -14.40 0.78 3.92
C THR A 221 -13.47 1.89 4.38
N GLY A 222 -13.22 2.87 3.51
CA GLY A 222 -12.39 4.02 3.83
C GLY A 222 -12.33 5.03 2.70
N VAL A 223 -11.49 6.06 2.83
CA VAL A 223 -11.33 7.14 1.86
C VAL A 223 -10.26 6.77 0.84
N PHE A 224 -10.62 6.69 -0.44
CA PHE A 224 -9.63 6.37 -1.46
C PHE A 224 -8.71 7.56 -1.72
N LYS A 225 -7.39 7.39 -1.53
CA LYS A 225 -6.46 8.51 -1.61
C LYS A 225 -5.61 8.55 -2.88
N GLU A 226 -4.96 7.44 -3.20
CA GLU A 226 -3.99 7.37 -4.30
C GLU A 226 -3.85 5.92 -4.77
N TYR A 227 -3.37 5.77 -5.98
CA TYR A 227 -2.98 4.47 -6.51
C TYR A 227 -1.71 4.57 -7.37
N THR A 228 -1.04 3.43 -7.51
CA THR A 228 0.04 3.20 -8.48
C THR A 228 -0.30 1.99 -9.34
N ALA A 229 0.63 1.52 -10.16
CA ALA A 229 0.45 0.23 -10.84
C ALA A 229 0.40 -0.94 -9.85
N ARG A 230 1.01 -0.80 -8.65
CA ARG A 230 1.16 -1.89 -7.68
C ARG A 230 0.24 -1.77 -6.47
N PHE A 231 -0.14 -0.56 -6.07
CA PHE A 231 -0.81 -0.36 -4.78
C PHE A 231 -2.03 0.55 -4.87
N LEU A 232 -2.97 0.33 -3.94
CA LEU A 232 -4.05 1.24 -3.57
C LEU A 232 -3.77 1.76 -2.16
N GLU A 233 -3.96 3.05 -1.93
CA GLU A 233 -3.89 3.65 -0.59
C GLU A 233 -5.29 4.11 -0.16
N ILE A 234 -5.75 3.56 0.96
CA ILE A 234 -7.05 3.85 1.58
C ILE A 234 -6.79 4.46 2.96
N MET A 235 -7.43 5.59 3.26
CA MET A 235 -7.34 6.26 4.56
C MET A 235 -8.59 6.04 5.40
N ASP A 236 -8.49 6.24 6.72
CA ASP A 236 -9.61 6.11 7.67
C ASP A 236 -10.35 4.77 7.52
N VAL A 237 -9.59 3.68 7.42
CA VAL A 237 -10.12 2.33 7.41
C VAL A 237 -10.34 1.87 8.84
N GLU A 238 -11.57 1.50 9.14
CA GLU A 238 -11.92 0.83 10.39
C GLU A 238 -11.67 -0.67 10.26
N THR A 239 -10.86 -1.22 11.15
CA THR A 239 -10.47 -2.62 11.19
C THR A 239 -10.92 -3.26 12.49
N LYS A 240 -11.43 -4.47 12.39
CA LYS A 240 -11.72 -5.34 13.52
C LYS A 240 -10.72 -6.49 13.52
N GLU A 241 -10.00 -6.64 14.62
CA GLU A 241 -9.00 -7.70 14.79
C GLU A 241 -9.44 -8.57 15.96
N ASP A 242 -9.98 -9.76 15.66
CA ASP A 242 -10.35 -10.76 16.67
C ASP A 242 -9.09 -11.44 17.23
N PHE A 243 -9.09 -11.74 18.53
CA PHE A 243 -8.05 -12.49 19.21
C PHE A 243 -8.63 -13.28 20.40
N SER A 244 -7.89 -14.28 20.85
CA SER A 244 -8.24 -15.10 22.01
C SER A 244 -7.10 -15.10 23.01
N ILE A 245 -7.41 -15.05 24.30
CA ILE A 245 -6.42 -15.15 25.38
C ILE A 245 -6.81 -16.32 26.28
N ASP A 246 -5.95 -17.34 26.30
CA ASP A 246 -6.08 -18.44 27.24
C ASP A 246 -5.39 -18.10 28.56
N TYR A 247 -6.06 -18.31 29.68
CA TYR A 247 -5.56 -17.95 30.99
C TYR A 247 -5.87 -19.04 32.01
N SER A 248 -4.81 -19.67 32.53
CA SER A 248 -4.88 -20.51 33.72
C SER A 248 -5.02 -19.58 34.92
N LEU A 249 -6.06 -19.74 35.74
CA LEU A 249 -6.51 -18.80 36.78
C LEU A 249 -5.51 -18.62 37.95
N SER A 250 -4.31 -18.17 37.63
CA SER A 250 -3.19 -17.98 38.55
C SER A 250 -2.27 -16.87 38.05
N GLY A 251 -1.81 -16.05 38.99
CA GLY A 251 -0.88 -14.95 38.73
C GLY A 251 -1.46 -13.84 37.86
N GLU A 252 -0.59 -13.01 37.28
CA GLU A 252 -0.98 -12.01 36.28
C GLU A 252 -0.54 -12.49 34.89
N LYS A 253 -1.37 -12.21 33.88
CA LYS A 253 -1.03 -12.42 32.48
C LYS A 253 -1.26 -11.13 31.70
N SER A 254 -0.28 -10.72 30.89
CA SER A 254 -0.44 -9.62 29.94
C SER A 254 -0.25 -10.15 28.53
N GLU A 255 -1.29 -10.05 27.72
CA GLU A 255 -1.30 -10.55 26.35
C GLU A 255 -2.23 -9.69 25.48
N SER A 256 -1.84 -9.38 24.24
CA SER A 256 -2.62 -8.53 23.32
C SER A 256 -3.03 -7.18 23.93
N GLY A 257 -2.20 -6.66 24.85
CA GLY A 257 -2.43 -5.43 25.59
C GLY A 257 -3.59 -5.50 26.60
N LEU A 258 -4.15 -6.68 26.86
CA LEU A 258 -5.01 -6.91 28.01
C LEU A 258 -4.18 -7.46 29.17
N ARG A 259 -4.42 -6.93 30.37
CA ARG A 259 -3.86 -7.45 31.61
C ARG A 259 -4.95 -8.17 32.40
N LEU A 260 -4.73 -9.45 32.65
CA LEU A 260 -5.60 -10.33 33.40
C LEU A 260 -4.97 -10.60 34.76
N SER A 261 -5.77 -10.49 35.81
CA SER A 261 -5.37 -10.83 37.17
C SER A 261 -6.51 -11.52 37.89
N PHE A 262 -6.22 -12.64 38.55
CA PHE A 262 -7.21 -13.38 39.32
C PHE A 262 -6.88 -13.29 40.80
N THR A 263 -7.84 -12.81 41.60
CA THR A 263 -7.67 -12.65 43.04
C THR A 263 -9.02 -12.89 43.72
N GLU A 264 -9.04 -13.72 44.77
CA GLU A 264 -10.24 -13.99 45.59
C GLU A 264 -11.49 -14.40 44.77
N GLY A 265 -11.33 -15.21 43.72
CA GLY A 265 -12.46 -15.68 42.92
C GLY A 265 -12.95 -14.69 41.86
N ARG A 266 -12.31 -13.53 41.71
CA ARG A 266 -12.66 -12.52 40.70
C ARG A 266 -11.56 -12.37 39.67
N LEU A 267 -11.95 -12.29 38.40
CA LEU A 267 -11.06 -11.97 37.31
C LEU A 267 -11.15 -10.49 37.00
N ALA A 268 -10.07 -9.75 37.18
CA ALA A 268 -9.94 -8.40 36.69
C ALA A 268 -9.26 -8.39 35.32
N VAL A 269 -9.90 -7.72 34.37
CA VAL A 269 -9.39 -7.51 33.01
C VAL A 269 -9.21 -6.01 32.78
N SER A 270 -7.97 -5.59 32.56
CA SER A 270 -7.60 -4.20 32.27
C SER A 270 -7.17 -4.06 30.81
N ASN A 271 -7.56 -2.96 30.17
CA ASN A 271 -7.14 -2.65 28.81
C ASN A 271 -5.94 -1.68 28.83
N ASP A 272 -4.74 -2.22 28.61
CA ASP A 272 -3.51 -1.43 28.51
C ASP A 272 -3.24 -0.96 27.06
N ASN A 273 -4.13 -1.25 26.11
CA ASN A 273 -4.01 -0.77 24.74
C ASN A 273 -4.37 0.71 24.60
N PRO A 274 -3.81 1.42 23.61
CA PRO A 274 -4.22 2.77 23.25
C PRO A 274 -5.48 2.82 22.37
N PHE A 275 -6.30 1.77 22.37
CA PHE A 275 -7.55 1.64 21.61
C PHE A 275 -8.55 0.77 22.36
N SER A 276 -9.83 0.87 22.00
CA SER A 276 -10.90 0.09 22.63
C SER A 276 -10.82 -1.40 22.29
N VAL A 277 -11.19 -2.22 23.26
CA VAL A 277 -11.27 -3.68 23.14
C VAL A 277 -12.66 -4.12 23.57
N HIS A 278 -13.29 -4.95 22.75
CA HIS A 278 -14.59 -5.54 23.05
C HIS A 278 -14.42 -7.02 23.40
N ILE A 279 -14.80 -7.38 24.62
CA ILE A 279 -14.86 -8.77 25.07
C ILE A 279 -16.21 -9.33 24.62
N ARG A 280 -16.17 -10.33 23.73
CA ARG A 280 -17.36 -10.96 23.12
C ARG A 280 -17.78 -12.24 23.84
N GLU A 281 -16.82 -13.03 24.29
CA GLU A 281 -17.11 -14.36 24.83
C GLU A 281 -16.10 -14.72 25.92
N LEU A 282 -16.59 -15.33 26.98
CA LEU A 282 -15.80 -15.93 28.04
C LEU A 282 -16.09 -17.43 28.08
N ILE A 283 -15.07 -18.26 27.82
CA ILE A 283 -15.17 -19.72 27.86
C ILE A 283 -14.44 -20.20 29.10
N GLN A 284 -15.15 -20.83 30.03
CA GLN A 284 -14.58 -21.36 31.27
C GLN A 284 -14.43 -22.88 31.17
N LYS A 285 -13.28 -23.40 31.59
CA LYS A 285 -13.02 -24.85 31.66
C LYS A 285 -13.16 -25.33 33.09
N ILE A 286 -14.15 -26.19 33.30
CA ILE A 286 -14.47 -26.79 34.60
C ILE A 286 -13.97 -28.24 34.57
N PRO A 287 -13.11 -28.66 35.52
CA PRO A 287 -12.65 -30.04 35.59
C PRO A 287 -13.83 -30.97 35.88
N PRO A 288 -13.79 -32.23 35.41
CA PRO A 288 -14.82 -33.21 35.71
C PRO A 288 -14.95 -33.43 37.22
N VAL A 289 -16.16 -33.70 37.67
CA VAL A 289 -16.44 -33.88 39.12
C VAL A 289 -15.77 -35.17 39.59
N PRO A 290 -15.16 -35.22 40.79
CA PRO A 290 -14.58 -36.44 41.33
C PRO A 290 -15.63 -37.57 41.38
N GLY A 291 -15.46 -38.61 40.55
CA GLY A 291 -16.40 -39.72 40.41
C GLY A 291 -16.98 -39.91 39.00
N GLU A 292 -16.80 -38.94 38.10
CA GLU A 292 -16.97 -39.15 36.65
C GLU A 292 -15.76 -39.93 36.08
N GLN A 293 -15.98 -40.68 35.00
CA GLN A 293 -15.00 -41.64 34.44
C GLN A 293 -13.58 -41.03 34.31
N GLU A 294 -12.55 -41.77 34.75
CA GLU A 294 -11.14 -41.42 34.50
C GLU A 294 -10.94 -41.20 32.99
N GLY A 295 -10.61 -39.96 32.60
CA GLY A 295 -10.48 -39.55 31.20
C GLY A 295 -11.59 -38.66 30.66
N ALA A 296 -12.58 -38.26 31.47
CA ALA A 296 -13.60 -37.30 31.07
C ALA A 296 -12.98 -35.93 30.72
N GLU A 297 -13.36 -35.37 29.57
CA GLU A 297 -12.90 -34.05 29.14
C GLU A 297 -13.46 -32.94 30.05
N PRO A 298 -12.72 -31.84 30.28
CA PRO A 298 -13.22 -30.69 31.02
C PRO A 298 -14.49 -30.14 30.37
N LYS A 299 -15.49 -29.82 31.19
CA LYS A 299 -16.72 -29.18 30.73
C LYS A 299 -16.43 -27.72 30.38
N GLU A 300 -16.69 -27.35 29.14
CA GLU A 300 -16.61 -25.94 28.70
C GLU A 300 -17.95 -25.23 28.90
N VAL A 301 -17.92 -24.10 29.62
CA VAL A 301 -19.07 -23.22 29.83
C VAL A 301 -18.77 -21.90 29.15
N SER A 302 -19.43 -21.66 28.01
CA SER A 302 -19.35 -20.38 27.29
C SER A 302 -20.41 -19.40 27.80
N ARG A 303 -20.02 -18.13 27.93
CA ARG A 303 -20.89 -17.00 28.23
C ARG A 303 -20.60 -15.88 27.23
N GLU A 304 -21.64 -15.44 26.51
CA GLU A 304 -21.55 -14.23 25.70
C GLU A 304 -21.42 -12.99 26.59
N MET A 305 -20.56 -12.10 26.15
CA MET A 305 -20.18 -10.88 26.83
C MET A 305 -20.31 -9.72 25.83
N HIS A 306 -20.72 -8.56 26.34
CA HIS A 306 -20.79 -7.32 25.57
C HIS A 306 -20.10 -6.20 26.36
N ILE A 307 -18.86 -6.45 26.75
CA ILE A 307 -18.07 -5.49 27.52
C ILE A 307 -17.14 -4.76 26.55
N GLU A 308 -17.26 -3.45 26.52
CA GLU A 308 -16.30 -2.56 25.88
C GLU A 308 -15.38 -1.99 26.95
N LEU A 309 -14.07 -2.07 26.73
CA LEU A 309 -13.05 -1.49 27.58
C LEU A 309 -12.32 -0.42 26.80
N GLU A 310 -12.46 0.84 27.21
CA GLU A 310 -11.66 1.95 26.70
C GLU A 310 -10.21 1.87 27.22
N PRO A 311 -9.26 2.61 26.61
CA PRO A 311 -7.88 2.66 27.08
C PRO A 311 -7.76 3.00 28.57
N GLY A 312 -7.12 2.11 29.33
CA GLY A 312 -6.92 2.24 30.78
C GLY A 312 -8.11 1.81 31.64
N GLU A 313 -9.23 1.38 31.04
CA GLU A 313 -10.37 0.86 31.79
C GLU A 313 -10.16 -0.58 32.27
N ARG A 314 -10.90 -0.93 33.32
CA ARG A 314 -10.89 -2.25 33.94
C ARG A 314 -12.31 -2.73 34.16
N ALA A 315 -12.56 -4.00 33.87
CA ALA A 315 -13.77 -4.72 34.26
C ALA A 315 -13.42 -5.87 35.21
N GLU A 316 -14.37 -6.20 36.10
CA GLU A 316 -14.33 -7.42 36.90
C GLU A 316 -15.35 -8.41 36.35
N LEU A 317 -14.89 -9.63 36.08
CA LEU A 317 -15.70 -10.73 35.57
C LEU A 317 -15.87 -11.76 36.68
N GLU A 318 -17.13 -12.12 36.93
CA GLU A 318 -17.48 -13.21 37.83
C GLU A 318 -17.26 -14.55 37.14
N LEU A 319 -16.55 -15.44 37.81
CA LEU A 319 -16.26 -16.79 37.34
C LEU A 319 -17.06 -17.82 38.14
N SER A 320 -17.27 -18.98 37.52
CA SER A 320 -17.76 -20.16 38.23
C SER A 320 -16.70 -20.59 39.26
N PRO A 321 -17.07 -20.93 40.50
CA PRO A 321 -16.11 -21.28 41.55
C PRO A 321 -15.27 -22.52 41.23
N GLU A 322 -15.75 -23.37 40.32
CA GLU A 322 -15.11 -24.60 39.87
C GLU A 322 -14.20 -24.40 38.64
N ALA A 323 -14.14 -23.18 38.08
CA ALA A 323 -13.32 -22.92 36.90
C ALA A 323 -11.82 -23.05 37.23
N THR A 324 -11.05 -23.67 36.34
CA THR A 324 -9.59 -23.84 36.50
C THR A 324 -8.79 -23.03 35.47
N SER A 325 -9.37 -22.84 34.29
CA SER A 325 -8.81 -21.99 33.23
C SER A 325 -9.95 -21.39 32.41
N LEU A 326 -9.63 -20.38 31.63
CA LEU A 326 -10.57 -19.72 30.74
C LEU A 326 -9.93 -19.30 29.41
N SER A 327 -10.77 -19.00 28.44
CA SER A 327 -10.42 -18.33 27.20
C SER A 327 -11.30 -17.11 27.02
N ILE A 328 -10.70 -15.94 26.82
CA ILE A 328 -11.40 -14.70 26.48
C ILE A 328 -11.32 -14.50 24.97
N LYS A 329 -12.46 -14.50 24.27
CA LYS A 329 -12.52 -14.03 22.89
C LYS A 329 -12.89 -12.55 22.88
N ALA A 330 -12.03 -11.76 22.27
CA ALA A 330 -12.20 -10.33 22.15
C ALA A 330 -11.87 -9.87 20.73
N PHE A 331 -12.27 -8.65 20.40
CA PHE A 331 -11.78 -7.97 19.22
C PHE A 331 -11.38 -6.54 19.55
N SER A 332 -10.36 -6.03 18.86
CA SER A 332 -10.03 -4.62 18.89
C SER A 332 -10.65 -3.90 17.70
N GLN A 333 -11.13 -2.67 17.93
CA GLN A 333 -11.61 -1.80 16.88
C GLN A 333 -10.61 -0.66 16.69
N ARG A 334 -10.02 -0.59 15.50
CA ARG A 334 -8.89 0.32 15.23
C ARG A 334 -9.13 1.08 13.95
N ILE A 335 -8.69 2.34 13.91
CA ILE A 335 -8.68 3.14 12.69
C ILE A 335 -7.25 3.20 12.17
N CYS A 336 -7.07 2.95 10.88
CA CYS A 336 -5.77 3.00 10.23
C CYS A 336 -5.86 3.48 8.78
N ASP A 337 -4.72 3.90 8.25
CA ASP A 337 -4.52 3.96 6.80
C ASP A 337 -3.95 2.63 6.32
N ILE A 338 -4.41 2.12 5.18
CA ILE A 338 -3.97 0.84 4.64
C ILE A 338 -3.52 1.01 3.18
N ILE A 339 -2.37 0.41 2.88
CA ILE A 339 -1.93 0.16 1.52
C ILE A 339 -2.21 -1.30 1.18
N PHE A 340 -2.94 -1.51 0.09
CA PHE A 340 -3.22 -2.82 -0.47
C PHE A 340 -2.50 -3.02 -1.81
N PRO A 341 -1.98 -4.22 -2.12
CA PRO A 341 -1.56 -4.57 -3.46
C PRO A 341 -2.75 -4.58 -4.42
N ARG A 342 -2.59 -3.99 -5.61
CA ARG A 342 -3.61 -4.02 -6.67
C ARG A 342 -3.85 -5.42 -7.24
N ALA A 343 -2.90 -6.33 -7.04
CA ALA A 343 -3.05 -7.73 -7.44
C ALA A 343 -4.14 -8.44 -6.60
N THR A 344 -4.35 -8.01 -5.36
CA THR A 344 -5.26 -8.65 -4.40
C THR A 344 -6.42 -7.76 -3.98
N ALA A 345 -6.40 -6.46 -4.30
CA ALA A 345 -7.43 -5.51 -3.88
C ALA A 345 -8.05 -4.73 -5.04
N ILE A 346 -9.37 -4.58 -5.00
CA ILE A 346 -10.18 -3.91 -6.02
C ILE A 346 -11.16 -2.94 -5.34
N VAL A 347 -11.21 -1.69 -5.81
CA VAL A 347 -12.27 -0.74 -5.43
C VAL A 347 -13.57 -1.17 -6.12
N ARG A 348 -14.56 -1.63 -5.36
CA ARG A 348 -15.84 -2.15 -5.90
C ARG A 348 -16.95 -1.13 -5.90
N HIS A 349 -17.09 -0.40 -4.80
CA HIS A 349 -18.23 0.47 -4.57
C HIS A 349 -17.79 1.83 -4.04
N ARG A 350 -18.61 2.84 -4.32
CA ARG A 350 -18.61 4.09 -3.57
C ARG A 350 -19.53 3.91 -2.36
N SER A 351 -19.06 4.26 -1.17
CA SER A 351 -19.82 4.13 0.09
C SER A 351 -20.69 5.36 0.40
N GLU A 352 -20.38 6.51 -0.22
CA GLU A 352 -21.24 7.71 -0.13
C GLU A 352 -22.40 7.63 -1.12
N PHE A 353 -23.63 7.61 -0.60
CA PHE A 353 -24.81 7.90 -1.40
C PHE A 353 -24.86 9.41 -1.66
N LYS A 354 -24.75 9.82 -2.92
CA LYS A 354 -25.09 11.20 -3.31
C LYS A 354 -26.60 11.25 -3.51
N GLU A 355 -27.34 11.76 -2.53
CA GLU A 355 -28.70 12.20 -2.76
C GLU A 355 -28.68 13.23 -3.92
N GLY A 356 -29.42 12.95 -5.00
CA GLY A 356 -29.60 13.89 -6.11
C GLY A 356 -28.74 13.69 -7.37
N LEU A 357 -28.06 12.55 -7.56
CA LEU A 357 -27.47 12.19 -8.87
C LEU A 357 -28.59 11.86 -9.89
N GLY A 358 -29.18 12.89 -10.49
CA GLY A 358 -30.04 12.72 -11.66
C GLY A 358 -29.25 12.24 -12.88
N LEU A 359 -29.91 11.52 -13.80
CA LEU A 359 -29.33 10.97 -15.04
C LEU A 359 -28.46 11.95 -15.86
N LYS A 360 -28.62 13.27 -15.67
CA LYS A 360 -27.88 14.33 -16.33
C LYS A 360 -26.38 14.37 -16.00
N ASP A 361 -25.97 13.85 -14.83
CA ASP A 361 -24.56 13.81 -14.43
C ASP A 361 -23.77 12.64 -15.05
N PHE A 362 -24.46 11.69 -15.69
CA PHE A 362 -23.87 10.55 -16.39
C PHE A 362 -23.72 10.77 -17.90
N LEU A 363 -24.27 11.86 -18.44
CA LEU A 363 -24.08 12.21 -19.84
C LEU A 363 -22.70 12.87 -20.05
N PRO A 364 -21.92 12.44 -21.06
CA PRO A 364 -20.72 13.16 -21.43
C PRO A 364 -21.11 14.59 -21.81
N LYS A 365 -20.55 15.58 -21.12
CA LYS A 365 -20.60 16.96 -21.59
C LYS A 365 -19.73 17.02 -22.85
N PHE A 366 -20.39 17.05 -24.00
CA PHE A 366 -19.77 17.31 -25.30
C PHE A 366 -19.16 18.70 -25.35
#